data_AF-A0AAV1SS16-F1
#
_entry.id   AF-A0AAV1SS16-F1
#
_cell.length_a   1.000
_cell.length_b   1.000
_cell.length_c   1.000
_cell.angle_alpha   90.00
_cell.angle_beta   90.00
_cell.angle_gamma   90.00
#
_symmetry.space_group_name_H-M   'P 1'
#
loop_
_entity.id
_entity.type
_entity.pdbx_description
1 polymer ?
#
loop_
_entity_poly.entity_id
_entity_poly.type
_entity_poly.pdbx_seq_one_letter_code
_entity_poly.pdbx_strand_id
1 'polypeptide(L)'
;AIAEMLVQSTVKDLYLLPSLPRDKWANGCLNGLKARGEVTVNTCWKEGYLHEVGLWLKEHNSFRRLHYRGTIVNANLSSGRAYTFNR
;
A
#
# COMPACT_ATOMS: atom_id res chain seq x y z
N ALA A 1 -4.92 13.92 -6.64
CA ALA A 1 -3.98 14.41 -5.59
C ALA A 1 -4.08 13.61 -4.30
N ILE A 2 -5.27 13.45 -3.67
CA ILE A 2 -5.42 12.72 -2.38
C ILE A 2 -4.91 11.27 -2.45
N ALA A 3 -5.17 10.56 -3.55
CA ALA A 3 -4.66 9.20 -3.75
C ALA A 3 -3.13 9.11 -3.61
N GLU A 4 -2.39 10.05 -4.20
CA GLU A 4 -0.92 10.11 -4.14
C GLU A 4 -0.38 10.45 -2.75
N MET A 5 -1.20 11.00 -1.84
CA MET A 5 -0.80 11.18 -0.44
C MET A 5 -0.87 9.87 0.36
N LEU A 6 -1.72 8.94 -0.10
CA LEU A 6 -1.98 7.67 0.57
C LEU A 6 -1.20 6.51 -0.05
N VAL A 7 -1.01 6.52 -1.37
CA VAL A 7 -0.24 5.52 -2.10
C VAL A 7 0.45 6.17 -3.29
N GLN A 8 1.74 5.88 -3.48
CA GLN A 8 2.44 6.19 -4.72
C GLN A 8 3.05 4.91 -5.28
N SER A 9 3.16 4.81 -6.60
CA SER A 9 3.75 3.62 -7.22
C SER A 9 4.59 3.93 -8.45
N THR A 10 5.71 3.22 -8.55
CA THR A 10 6.51 3.10 -9.77
C THR A 10 6.33 1.71 -10.35
N VAL A 11 7.15 1.35 -11.34
CA VAL A 11 7.18 -0.01 -11.89
C VAL A 11 7.63 -1.02 -10.83
N LYS A 12 8.55 -0.64 -9.92
CA LYS A 12 9.17 -1.56 -8.94
C LYS A 12 8.79 -1.26 -7.48
N ASP A 13 8.34 -0.05 -7.21
CA ASP A 13 8.15 0.44 -5.84
C ASP A 13 6.69 0.77 -5.57
N LEU A 14 6.25 0.44 -4.36
CA LEU A 14 4.96 0.85 -3.82
C LEU A 14 5.20 1.55 -2.48
N TYR A 15 4.77 2.80 -2.38
CA TYR A 15 4.91 3.63 -1.18
C TYR A 15 3.56 3.70 -0.48
N LEU A 16 3.52 3.29 0.79
CA LEU A 16 2.32 3.33 1.62
C LEU A 16 2.36 4.54 2.54
N LEU A 17 1.29 5.32 2.53
CA LEU A 17 1.10 6.54 3.33
C LEU A 17 2.31 7.50 3.24
N PRO A 18 2.85 7.79 2.03
CA PRO A 18 4.11 8.52 1.88
C PRO A 18 4.04 9.95 2.43
N SER A 19 2.86 10.56 2.40
CA SER A 19 2.65 11.94 2.86
C SER A 19 1.32 12.12 3.58
N LEU A 20 0.89 11.10 4.33
CA LEU A 20 -0.34 11.15 5.12
C LEU A 20 -0.35 12.38 6.06
N PRO A 21 -1.31 13.32 5.93
CA PRO A 21 -1.44 14.45 6.84
C PRO A 21 -2.03 13.98 8.19
N ARG A 22 -1.15 13.49 9.06
CA ARG A 22 -1.50 12.81 10.33
C ARG A 22 -2.37 13.64 11.26
N ASP A 23 -2.13 14.95 11.31
CA ASP A 23 -2.90 15.87 12.17
C ASP A 23 -4.37 15.98 11.77
N LYS A 24 -4.69 15.66 10.51
CA LYS A 24 -6.06 15.71 9.98
C LYS A 24 -6.65 14.32 9.79
N TRP A 25 -5.83 13.33 9.43
CA TRP A 25 -6.23 11.96 9.15
C TRP A 25 -5.53 11.00 10.10
N ALA A 26 -5.80 11.14 11.40
CA ALA A 26 -5.26 10.23 12.40
C ALA A 26 -5.68 8.78 12.13
N ASN A 27 -6.93 8.55 11.72
CA ASN A 27 -7.46 7.23 11.43
C ASN A 27 -8.18 7.23 10.08
N GLY A 28 -8.11 6.11 9.36
CA GLY A 28 -8.84 5.97 8.12
C GLY A 28 -8.52 4.66 7.39
N CYS A 29 -9.26 4.42 6.32
CA CYS A 29 -9.06 3.30 5.43
C CYS A 29 -9.24 3.75 3.98
N LEU A 30 -8.50 3.10 3.10
CA LEU A 30 -8.58 3.22 1.66
C LEU A 30 -8.70 1.81 1.09
N ASN A 31 -9.71 1.57 0.25
CA ASN A 31 -9.93 0.27 -0.37
C ASN A 31 -10.05 0.43 -1.89
N GLY A 32 -9.42 -0.49 -2.63
CA GLY A 32 -9.56 -0.59 -4.07
C GLY A 32 -8.67 0.34 -4.89
N LEU A 33 -7.65 0.98 -4.28
CA LEU A 33 -6.79 1.88 -5.04
C LEU A 33 -5.86 1.10 -5.96
N LYS A 34 -5.90 1.40 -7.26
CA LYS A 34 -5.04 0.74 -8.25
C LYS A 34 -3.69 1.44 -8.36
N ALA A 35 -2.63 0.68 -8.07
CA ALA A 35 -1.25 1.06 -8.32
C ALA A 35 -0.76 0.50 -9.68
N ARG A 36 0.39 1.01 -10.15
CA ARG A 36 1.01 0.57 -11.42
C ARG A 36 1.23 -0.94 -11.44
N GLY A 37 1.04 -1.58 -12.60
CA GLY A 37 1.16 -3.03 -12.78
C GLY A 37 0.06 -3.82 -12.07
N GLU A 38 -1.15 -3.28 -12.11
CA GLU A 38 -2.41 -3.93 -11.73
C GLU A 38 -2.50 -4.45 -10.30
N VAL A 39 -1.77 -3.81 -9.39
CA VAL A 39 -1.88 -4.07 -7.96
C VAL A 39 -3.03 -3.26 -7.41
N THR A 40 -3.98 -3.92 -6.75
CA THR A 40 -4.98 -3.27 -5.93
C THR A 40 -4.48 -3.18 -4.49
N VAL A 41 -4.58 -2.00 -3.91
CA VAL A 41 -4.12 -1.68 -2.56
C VAL A 41 -5.32 -1.33 -1.69
N ASN A 42 -5.43 -2.07 -0.59
CA ASN A 42 -6.27 -1.74 0.55
C ASN A 42 -5.33 -1.37 1.70
N THR A 43 -5.64 -0.34 2.45
CA THR A 43 -4.86 0.04 3.63
C THR A 43 -5.72 0.71 4.66
N CYS A 44 -5.50 0.38 5.92
CA CYS A 44 -6.05 1.08 7.07
C CYS A 44 -4.92 1.62 7.93
N TRP A 45 -5.14 2.78 8.52
CA TRP A 45 -4.21 3.41 9.44
C TRP A 45 -4.91 3.86 10.71
N LYS A 46 -4.16 3.82 11.80
CA LYS A 46 -4.55 4.32 13.11
C LYS A 46 -3.45 5.17 13.70
N GLU A 47 -3.83 6.30 14.29
CA GLU A 47 -2.91 7.29 14.86
C GLU A 47 -1.79 7.74 13.88
N GLY A 48 -2.11 7.76 12.58
CA GLY A 48 -1.17 8.09 11.50
C GLY A 48 -0.16 6.97 11.17
N TYR A 49 -0.36 5.77 11.71
CA TYR A 49 0.46 4.59 11.46
C TYR A 49 -0.29 3.53 10.68
N LEU A 50 0.42 2.84 9.80
CA LEU A 50 -0.10 1.71 9.05
C LEU A 50 -0.52 0.64 10.05
N HIS A 51 -1.80 0.29 10.02
CA HIS A 51 -2.38 -0.75 10.85
C HIS A 51 -2.63 -2.00 10.02
N GLU A 52 -3.12 -1.82 8.80
CA GLU A 52 -3.38 -2.91 7.87
C GLU A 52 -3.01 -2.51 6.44
N VAL A 53 -2.48 -3.47 5.68
CA VAL A 53 -2.37 -3.37 4.22
C VAL A 53 -2.74 -4.69 3.59
N GLY A 54 -3.57 -4.62 2.55
CA GLY A 54 -3.97 -5.70 1.67
C GLY A 54 -3.49 -5.44 0.25
N LEU A 55 -2.77 -6.37 -0.36
CA LEU A 55 -2.31 -6.27 -1.76
C LEU A 55 -2.86 -7.43 -2.58
N TRP A 56 -3.40 -7.11 -3.76
CA TRP A 56 -3.98 -8.09 -4.68
C TRP A 56 -3.52 -7.87 -6.13
N LEU A 57 -3.22 -8.95 -6.86
CA LEU A 57 -2.94 -8.94 -8.30
C LEU A 57 -3.86 -9.90 -9.05
N LYS A 58 -4.22 -9.55 -10.29
CA LYS A 58 -5.14 -10.33 -11.11
C LYS A 58 -4.48 -11.42 -11.96
N GLU A 59 -3.38 -11.14 -12.66
CA GLU A 59 -2.91 -12.08 -13.70
C GLU A 59 -1.42 -12.44 -13.66
N HIS A 60 -0.57 -11.70 -12.92
CA HIS A 60 0.87 -11.95 -12.93
C HIS A 60 1.53 -11.85 -11.56
N ASN A 61 2.55 -12.68 -11.35
CA ASN A 61 3.44 -12.54 -10.20
C ASN A 61 4.29 -11.27 -10.40
N SER A 62 4.44 -10.49 -9.33
CA SER A 62 5.19 -9.24 -9.37
C SER A 62 6.07 -9.13 -8.13
N PHE A 63 7.36 -8.92 -8.37
CA PHE A 63 8.29 -8.50 -7.33
C PHE A 63 8.16 -7.00 -7.11
N ARG A 64 7.93 -6.58 -5.86
CA ARG A 64 7.86 -5.16 -5.50
C ARG A 64 8.55 -4.86 -4.18
N ARG A 65 9.09 -3.65 -4.11
CA ARG A 65 9.59 -3.05 -2.87
C ARG A 65 8.48 -2.23 -2.24
N LEU A 66 8.05 -2.63 -1.06
CA LEU A 66 7.11 -1.90 -0.22
C LEU A 66 7.88 -0.93 0.65
N HIS A 67 7.59 0.35 0.52
CA HIS A 67 8.18 1.42 1.30
C HIS A 67 7.17 1.92 2.34
N TYR A 68 7.57 1.89 3.60
CA TYR A 68 6.80 2.47 4.70
C TYR A 68 7.74 3.07 5.74
N ARG A 69 7.67 4.40 5.93
CA ARG A 69 8.48 5.15 6.93
C ARG A 69 9.98 4.81 6.93
N GLY A 70 10.58 4.71 5.75
CA GLY A 70 12.00 4.38 5.58
C GLY A 70 12.34 2.90 5.70
N THR A 71 11.38 2.04 6.05
CA THR A 71 11.53 0.58 5.97
C THR A 71 11.18 0.12 4.56
N ILE A 72 11.99 -0.79 4.02
CA ILE A 72 11.78 -1.41 2.72
C ILE A 72 11.61 -2.91 2.91
N VAL A 73 10.49 -3.46 2.45
CA VAL A 73 10.21 -4.90 2.44
C VAL A 73 10.05 -5.37 1.02
N ASN A 74 10.74 -6.45 0.67
CA ASN A 74 10.56 -7.11 -0.62
C ASN A 74 9.34 -8.02 -0.55
N ALA A 75 8.34 -7.75 -1.38
CA ALA A 75 7.14 -8.56 -1.51
C ALA A 75 7.11 -9.25 -2.87
N ASN A 76 7.07 -10.58 -2.83
CA ASN A 76 6.71 -11.40 -3.97
C ASN A 76 5.19 -11.55 -3.97
N LEU A 77 4.53 -10.75 -4.80
CA LEU A 77 3.09 -10.78 -4.92
C LEU A 77 2.69 -11.81 -5.97
N SER A 78 1.91 -12.80 -5.56
CA SER A 78 1.38 -13.83 -6.45
C SER A 78 -0.01 -13.45 -6.93
N SER A 79 -0.34 -13.79 -8.18
CA SER A 79 -1.70 -13.66 -8.69
C SER A 79 -2.71 -14.39 -7.79
N GLY A 80 -3.87 -13.76 -7.53
CA GLY A 80 -4.97 -14.36 -6.80
C GLY A 80 -4.77 -14.52 -5.28
N ARG A 81 -3.68 -13.97 -4.71
CA ARG A 81 -3.46 -13.96 -3.25
C ARG A 81 -3.55 -12.55 -2.69
N ALA A 82 -4.34 -12.40 -1.63
CA ALA A 82 -4.31 -11.22 -0.79
C ALA A 82 -3.14 -11.34 0.21
N TYR A 83 -2.27 -10.35 0.24
CA TYR A 83 -1.21 -10.26 1.26
C TYR A 83 -1.64 -9.26 2.32
N THR A 84 -1.82 -9.74 3.55
CA THR A 84 -2.22 -8.92 4.69
C THR A 84 -1.08 -8.79 5.69
N PHE A 85 -0.74 -7.56 6.05
CA PHE A 85 0.08 -7.28 7.24
C PHE A 85 -0.81 -6.61 8.27
N ASN A 86 -0.84 -7.16 9.49
CA ASN A 86 -1.54 -6.62 10.64
C ASN A 86 -0.53 -6.47 11.78
N ARG A 87 -0.52 -5.31 12.43
CA ARG A 87 0.39 -4.97 13.54
C ARG A 87 -0.35 -4.84 14.86
#